data_AF-A0AAD6IIE6-F1
#
_entry.id   AF-A0AAD6IIE6-F1
#
_cell.length_a   1.000
_cell.length_b   1.000
_cell.length_c   1.000
_cell.angle_alpha   90.00
_cell.angle_beta   90.00
_cell.angle_gamma   90.00
#
_symmetry.space_group_name_H-M   'P 1'
#
loop_
_entity.id
_entity.type
_entity.pdbx_description
1 polymer ?
#
loop_
_entity_poly.entity_id
_entity_poly.type
_entity_poly.pdbx_seq_one_letter_code
_entity_poly.pdbx_strand_id
1 'polypeptide(L)'
;MASRKQRKSHSALPTSTTSPNPIPSTSKYQTVPREEVPQLYGEIQQAGAERQKWIEDPKDTTCTIKPSTLSISKLKKQGWTFKTNIISTPLEIEPEFAKQGIPKFKKYRDVELSKSELSKSGGHEKWCYNSYYIILGEGIIYAKDIKRTDGPPFSEIATALYTARSPIESLKHVYFDNVVNADTKRFVSKRLYTAQNGLAWSPYRPIMVWKYGTAEYQGLLGTRLGKAVVYMVLGAFPRGTHYISKVVTFTGPAYGYALHLRFDIEPFPVGWGRLV
;
A
#
# COMPACT_ATOMS: atom_id res chain seq x y z
N MET A 1 46.25 78.08 6.88
CA MET A 1 46.85 78.90 5.79
C MET A 1 46.76 78.13 4.49
N ALA A 2 46.53 78.86 3.38
CA ALA A 2 46.65 78.46 1.97
C ALA A 2 45.59 77.52 1.34
N SER A 3 44.59 78.18 0.77
CA SER A 3 43.82 77.78 -0.43
C SER A 3 44.74 77.63 -1.65
N ARG A 4 44.46 76.70 -2.59
CA ARG A 4 44.02 77.00 -3.99
C ARG A 4 44.18 75.84 -4.98
N LYS A 5 43.12 75.71 -5.78
CA LYS A 5 43.04 75.50 -7.25
C LYS A 5 43.28 74.11 -7.88
N GLN A 6 42.15 73.62 -8.39
CA GLN A 6 41.90 72.83 -9.59
C GLN A 6 43.01 72.75 -10.65
N ARG A 7 43.12 71.55 -11.24
CA ARG A 7 43.23 71.43 -12.71
C ARG A 7 42.51 70.17 -13.20
N LYS A 8 41.53 70.40 -14.08
CA LYS A 8 40.89 69.38 -14.93
C LYS A 8 41.86 69.00 -16.05
N SER A 9 41.90 67.72 -16.41
CA SER A 9 42.09 67.28 -17.80
C SER A 9 41.49 65.89 -17.95
N HIS A 10 40.41 65.82 -18.72
CA HIS A 10 39.85 64.60 -19.27
C HIS A 10 40.72 64.14 -20.43
N SER A 11 40.96 62.83 -20.54
CA SER A 11 41.09 62.17 -21.84
C SER A 11 40.48 60.77 -21.73
N ALA A 12 39.77 60.40 -22.79
CA ALA A 12 38.66 59.46 -22.79
C ALA A 12 39.08 57.97 -22.87
N LEU A 13 38.31 57.11 -22.22
CA LEU A 13 38.19 55.68 -22.51
C LEU A 13 36.82 55.44 -23.16
N PRO A 14 36.74 54.61 -24.23
CA PRO A 14 35.49 54.36 -24.92
C PRO A 14 34.55 53.46 -24.11
N THR A 15 33.30 53.91 -24.06
CA THR A 15 32.08 53.22 -23.66
C THR A 15 31.83 51.97 -24.51
N SER A 16 31.54 50.84 -23.85
CA SER A 16 30.65 49.82 -24.41
C SER A 16 29.49 49.60 -23.45
N THR A 17 28.33 50.07 -23.89
CA THR A 17 27.05 50.07 -23.21
C THR A 17 26.44 48.66 -23.18
N THR A 18 25.83 48.39 -22.03
CA THR A 18 24.90 47.34 -21.61
C THR A 18 23.90 46.85 -22.66
N SER A 19 23.63 45.54 -22.63
CA SER A 19 22.26 45.02 -22.68
C SER A 19 22.16 43.70 -21.88
N PRO A 20 21.18 43.55 -20.97
CA PRO A 20 21.01 42.33 -20.17
C PRO A 20 20.35 41.23 -21.00
N ASN A 21 21.04 40.10 -21.13
CA ASN A 21 20.48 38.94 -21.82
C ASN A 21 19.30 38.33 -21.03
N PRO A 22 18.25 37.84 -21.72
CA PRO A 22 17.06 37.30 -21.09
C PRO A 22 17.34 35.99 -20.36
N ILE A 23 16.70 35.84 -19.20
CA ILE A 23 16.64 34.62 -18.41
C ILE A 23 16.13 33.47 -19.29
N PRO A 24 16.88 32.36 -19.46
CA PRO A 24 16.34 31.18 -20.11
C PRO A 24 15.33 30.49 -19.20
N SER A 25 14.06 30.84 -19.37
CA SER A 25 12.94 30.00 -18.99
C SER A 25 12.94 28.75 -19.85
N THR A 26 13.22 27.58 -19.28
CA THR A 26 12.55 26.30 -19.59
C THR A 26 13.10 25.22 -18.65
N SER A 27 12.38 25.01 -17.54
CA SER A 27 12.44 23.77 -16.77
C SER A 27 11.90 22.65 -17.65
N LYS A 28 12.77 21.99 -18.42
CA LYS A 28 12.47 20.70 -19.03
C LYS A 28 12.54 19.66 -17.92
N TYR A 29 11.39 19.36 -17.33
CA TYR A 29 11.23 18.12 -16.58
C TYR A 29 11.55 16.97 -17.55
N GLN A 30 12.73 16.36 -17.40
CA GLN A 30 13.00 15.06 -17.98
C GLN A 30 12.08 14.07 -17.26
N THR A 31 10.97 13.73 -17.90
CA THR A 31 10.31 12.44 -17.66
C THR A 31 11.33 11.37 -18.03
N VAL A 32 12.01 10.81 -17.04
CA VAL A 32 12.73 9.55 -17.19
C VAL A 32 11.69 8.57 -17.75
N PRO A 33 11.90 7.99 -18.95
CA PRO A 33 10.97 7.01 -19.49
C PRO A 33 10.87 5.87 -18.46
N ARG A 34 9.68 5.70 -17.87
CA ARG A 34 9.40 4.53 -17.05
C ARG A 34 9.50 3.35 -18.01
N GLU A 35 10.46 2.47 -17.77
CA GLU A 35 10.59 1.23 -18.52
C GLU A 35 9.22 0.52 -18.52
N GLU A 36 8.73 0.18 -19.72
CA GLU A 36 7.40 -0.39 -19.87
C GLU A 36 7.36 -1.74 -19.15
N VAL A 37 6.39 -1.93 -18.25
CA VAL A 37 6.31 -3.16 -17.46
C VAL A 37 5.87 -4.30 -18.37
N PRO A 38 6.64 -5.40 -18.50
CA PRO A 38 6.32 -6.47 -19.43
C PRO A 38 5.02 -7.18 -19.04
N GLN A 39 4.17 -7.48 -20.01
CA GLN A 39 2.86 -8.08 -19.79
C GLN A 39 2.94 -9.62 -19.73
N LEU A 40 3.22 -10.17 -18.55
CA LEU A 40 3.49 -11.61 -18.34
C LEU A 40 2.29 -12.40 -17.81
N TYR A 41 1.35 -11.74 -17.12
CA TYR A 41 0.28 -12.45 -16.37
C TYR A 41 -1.14 -12.18 -16.87
N GLY A 42 -1.31 -11.51 -18.01
CA GLY A 42 -2.62 -11.28 -18.62
C GLY A 42 -3.53 -10.37 -17.77
N GLU A 43 -4.83 -10.68 -17.74
CA GLU A 43 -5.86 -9.83 -17.11
C GLU A 43 -5.58 -9.51 -15.64
N ILE A 44 -4.99 -10.46 -14.88
CA ILE A 44 -4.69 -10.21 -13.47
C ILE A 44 -3.64 -9.10 -13.31
N GLN A 45 -2.63 -9.07 -14.17
CA GLN A 45 -1.64 -8.00 -14.20
C GLN A 45 -2.25 -6.69 -14.69
N GLN A 46 -3.11 -6.72 -15.71
CA GLN A 46 -3.79 -5.50 -16.20
C GLN A 46 -4.63 -4.86 -15.09
N ALA A 47 -5.42 -5.65 -14.38
CA ALA A 47 -6.21 -5.18 -13.25
C ALA A 47 -5.34 -4.65 -12.10
N GLY A 48 -4.14 -5.20 -11.93
CA GLY A 48 -3.16 -4.71 -10.97
C GLY A 48 -2.47 -3.41 -11.40
N ALA A 49 -2.13 -3.27 -12.68
CA ALA A 49 -1.57 -2.06 -13.27
C ALA A 49 -2.57 -0.89 -13.17
N GLU A 50 -3.85 -1.13 -13.46
CA GLU A 50 -4.93 -0.16 -13.26
C GLU A 50 -4.99 0.32 -11.81
N ARG A 51 -4.95 -0.61 -10.85
CA ARG A 51 -4.95 -0.29 -9.42
C ARG A 51 -3.71 0.46 -8.97
N GLN A 52 -2.55 0.12 -9.52
CA GLN A 52 -1.31 0.85 -9.27
C GLN A 52 -1.45 2.29 -9.77
N LYS A 53 -1.99 2.49 -10.97
CA LYS A 53 -2.29 3.80 -11.53
C LYS A 53 -3.25 4.61 -10.65
N TRP A 54 -4.32 3.98 -10.12
CA TRP A 54 -5.24 4.65 -9.19
C TRP A 54 -4.57 5.16 -7.92
N ILE A 55 -3.56 4.44 -7.41
CA ILE A 55 -2.78 4.85 -6.23
C ILE A 55 -1.87 6.03 -6.58
N GLU A 56 -1.22 5.97 -7.73
CA GLU A 56 -0.26 6.95 -8.22
C GLU A 56 -0.92 8.28 -8.61
N ASP A 57 -2.05 8.23 -9.32
CA ASP A 57 -2.66 9.39 -9.95
C ASP A 57 -3.88 9.88 -9.15
N PRO A 58 -3.75 11.00 -8.41
CA PRO A 58 -4.86 11.59 -7.67
C PRO A 58 -5.98 12.12 -8.57
N LYS A 59 -5.70 12.36 -9.85
CA LYS A 59 -6.65 12.88 -10.84
C LYS A 59 -7.31 11.78 -11.67
N ASP A 60 -6.94 10.51 -11.48
CA ASP A 60 -7.52 9.43 -12.26
C ASP A 60 -9.03 9.36 -12.01
N THR A 61 -9.81 9.67 -13.04
CA THR A 61 -11.28 9.70 -12.98
C THR A 61 -11.91 8.32 -13.07
N THR A 62 -11.13 7.29 -13.43
CA THR A 62 -11.59 5.90 -13.48
C THR A 62 -11.59 5.24 -12.10
N CYS A 63 -10.86 5.80 -11.13
CA CYS A 63 -10.86 5.31 -9.76
C CYS A 63 -12.19 5.59 -9.07
N THR A 64 -12.94 4.53 -8.76
CA THR A 64 -14.26 4.60 -8.10
C THR A 64 -14.18 4.52 -6.57
N ILE A 65 -12.98 4.32 -6.01
CA ILE A 65 -12.79 4.11 -4.58
C ILE A 65 -12.81 5.45 -3.86
N LYS A 66 -13.75 5.58 -2.92
CA LYS A 66 -13.93 6.78 -2.09
C LYS A 66 -13.20 6.62 -0.76
N PRO A 67 -12.83 7.73 -0.08
CA PRO A 67 -12.34 7.70 1.28
C PRO A 67 -13.30 6.92 2.20
N SER A 68 -12.75 6.06 3.05
CA SER A 68 -13.53 5.26 3.98
C SER A 68 -14.13 6.17 5.05
N THR A 69 -15.44 6.02 5.26
CA THR A 69 -16.15 6.74 6.34
C THR A 69 -16.63 5.81 7.44
N LEU A 70 -16.26 4.53 7.36
CA LEU A 70 -16.66 3.51 8.33
C LEU A 70 -15.94 3.77 9.66
N SER A 71 -16.67 3.61 10.76
CA SER A 71 -16.12 3.77 12.11
C SER A 71 -16.63 2.68 13.03
N ILE A 72 -15.93 2.47 14.15
CA ILE A 72 -16.34 1.52 15.18
C ILE A 72 -17.75 1.82 15.70
N SER A 73 -18.10 3.11 15.84
CA SER A 73 -19.45 3.52 16.25
C SER A 73 -20.50 3.10 15.23
N LYS A 74 -20.24 3.30 13.93
CA LYS A 74 -21.14 2.86 12.85
C LYS A 74 -21.30 1.33 12.84
N LEU A 75 -20.21 0.59 13.00
CA LEU A 75 -20.24 -0.87 13.07
C LEU A 75 -21.08 -1.37 14.25
N LYS A 76 -20.89 -0.80 15.45
CA LYS A 76 -21.71 -1.12 16.63
C LYS A 76 -23.19 -0.83 16.39
N LYS A 77 -23.51 0.33 15.80
CA LYS A 77 -24.89 0.70 15.43
C LYS A 77 -25.51 -0.26 14.39
N GLN A 78 -24.69 -0.84 13.53
CA GLN A 78 -25.09 -1.84 12.54
C GLN A 78 -25.16 -3.28 13.11
N GLY A 79 -24.99 -3.45 14.43
CA GLY A 79 -25.11 -4.74 15.10
C GLY A 79 -23.89 -5.65 15.02
N TRP A 80 -22.70 -5.11 14.67
CA TRP A 80 -21.47 -5.90 14.73
C TRP A 80 -21.04 -6.17 16.16
N THR A 81 -20.69 -7.43 16.44
CA THR A 81 -20.13 -7.87 17.71
C THR A 81 -18.60 -7.78 17.67
N PHE A 82 -18.01 -7.32 18.77
CA PHE A 82 -16.57 -7.17 18.94
C PHE A 82 -16.12 -8.05 20.11
N LYS A 83 -15.17 -8.94 19.87
CA LYS A 83 -14.35 -9.52 20.94
C LYS A 83 -12.94 -8.98 20.78
N THR A 84 -12.36 -8.52 21.88
CA THR A 84 -11.00 -7.97 21.84
C THR A 84 -10.16 -8.52 22.96
N ASN A 85 -8.95 -8.95 22.63
CA ASN A 85 -7.95 -9.41 23.59
C ASN A 85 -6.66 -8.60 23.41
N ILE A 86 -5.80 -8.66 24.43
CA ILE A 86 -4.42 -8.19 24.32
C ILE A 86 -3.53 -9.44 24.28
N ILE A 87 -2.70 -9.52 23.27
CA ILE A 87 -1.81 -10.67 23.05
C ILE A 87 -0.36 -10.18 22.92
N SER A 88 0.58 -11.10 23.10
CA SER A 88 1.98 -10.89 22.71
C SER A 88 2.13 -10.95 21.18
N THR A 89 3.36 -10.78 20.69
CA THR A 89 3.68 -10.99 19.27
C THR A 89 3.13 -12.34 18.78
N PRO A 90 2.36 -12.38 17.68
CA PRO A 90 1.88 -13.64 17.12
C PRO A 90 3.05 -14.51 16.66
N LEU A 91 3.04 -15.79 17.04
CA LEU A 91 4.13 -16.72 16.76
C LEU A 91 4.37 -16.88 15.26
N GLU A 92 3.30 -16.81 14.46
CA GLU A 92 3.32 -17.00 13.00
C GLU A 92 4.14 -15.92 12.27
N ILE A 93 4.30 -14.73 12.85
CA ILE A 93 5.05 -13.60 12.26
C ILE A 93 6.24 -13.16 13.07
N GLU A 94 6.49 -13.77 14.22
CA GLU A 94 7.66 -13.49 15.03
C GLU A 94 8.97 -13.53 14.22
N PRO A 95 9.19 -14.50 13.30
CA PRO A 95 10.39 -14.50 12.47
C PRO A 95 10.51 -13.29 11.55
N GLU A 96 9.39 -12.81 10.99
CA GLU A 96 9.38 -11.60 10.14
C GLU A 96 9.59 -10.34 10.97
N PHE A 97 8.93 -10.23 12.12
CA PHE A 97 9.06 -9.08 12.99
C PHE A 97 10.50 -8.94 13.51
N ALA A 98 11.13 -10.05 13.87
CA ALA A 98 12.54 -10.07 14.26
C ALA A 98 13.45 -9.56 13.14
N LYS A 99 13.23 -9.99 11.89
CA LYS A 99 14.00 -9.52 10.72
C LYS A 99 13.81 -8.04 10.44
N GLN A 100 12.64 -7.49 10.74
CA GLN A 100 12.34 -6.06 10.61
C GLN A 100 12.80 -5.21 11.79
N GLY A 101 13.44 -5.82 12.81
CA GLY A 101 13.82 -5.12 14.04
C GLY A 101 12.60 -4.64 14.85
N ILE A 102 11.43 -5.21 14.61
CA ILE A 102 10.23 -4.93 15.41
C ILE A 102 10.42 -5.62 16.76
N PRO A 103 10.41 -4.88 17.88
CA PRO A 103 10.69 -5.46 19.19
C PRO A 103 9.74 -6.61 19.50
N LYS A 104 10.31 -7.73 19.97
CA LYS A 104 9.55 -8.76 20.66
C LYS A 104 8.85 -8.12 21.87
N PHE A 105 7.69 -8.65 22.28
CA PHE A 105 6.95 -8.21 23.47
C PHE A 105 6.17 -6.90 23.36
N LYS A 106 5.91 -6.38 22.14
CA LYS A 106 4.83 -5.39 21.99
C LYS A 106 3.48 -6.03 22.31
N LYS A 107 2.62 -5.29 23.01
CA LYS A 107 1.22 -5.68 23.21
C LYS A 107 0.48 -5.41 21.91
N TYR A 108 -0.04 -6.47 21.30
CA TYR A 108 -0.92 -6.38 20.15
C TYR A 108 -2.36 -6.49 20.61
N ARG A 109 -3.26 -5.92 19.82
CA ARG A 109 -4.69 -6.10 20.04
C ARG A 109 -5.23 -7.08 19.05
N ASP A 110 -5.70 -8.18 19.58
CA ASP A 110 -6.49 -9.16 18.86
C ASP A 110 -7.94 -8.66 18.82
N VAL A 111 -8.53 -8.59 17.62
CA VAL A 111 -9.93 -8.23 17.41
C VAL A 111 -10.61 -9.26 16.52
N GLU A 112 -11.65 -9.89 17.07
CA GLU A 112 -12.63 -10.67 16.31
C GLU A 112 -13.91 -9.83 16.16
N LEU A 113 -14.24 -9.50 14.92
CA LEU A 113 -15.46 -8.83 14.54
C LEU A 113 -16.40 -9.83 13.89
N SER A 114 -17.66 -9.91 14.31
CA SER A 114 -18.62 -10.80 13.68
C SER A 114 -20.03 -10.22 13.60
N LYS A 115 -20.77 -10.64 12.58
CA LYS A 115 -22.19 -10.33 12.40
C LYS A 115 -22.88 -11.48 11.68
N SER A 116 -24.02 -11.89 12.23
CA SER A 116 -24.96 -12.80 11.58
C SER A 116 -26.15 -12.02 11.08
N GLU A 117 -26.52 -12.17 9.82
CA GLU A 117 -27.73 -11.56 9.27
C GLU A 117 -28.39 -12.43 8.19
N LEU A 118 -29.70 -12.27 8.02
CA LEU A 118 -30.42 -12.85 6.90
C LEU A 118 -30.11 -12.03 5.66
N SER A 119 -29.46 -12.65 4.68
CA SER A 119 -29.17 -12.05 3.38
C SER A 119 -30.14 -12.61 2.34
N LYS A 120 -30.73 -11.74 1.52
CA LYS A 120 -31.56 -12.13 0.38
C LYS A 120 -30.65 -12.35 -0.82
N SER A 121 -30.36 -13.61 -1.13
CA SER A 121 -29.57 -13.98 -2.31
C SER A 121 -30.42 -14.85 -3.23
N GLY A 122 -30.69 -14.38 -4.44
CA GLY A 122 -31.48 -15.13 -5.43
C GLY A 122 -32.94 -15.37 -5.02
N GLY A 123 -33.56 -14.43 -4.29
CA GLY A 123 -34.96 -14.55 -3.87
C GLY A 123 -35.19 -15.37 -2.59
N HIS A 124 -34.17 -16.03 -2.05
CA HIS A 124 -34.25 -16.79 -0.80
C HIS A 124 -33.47 -16.10 0.33
N GLU A 125 -34.03 -16.13 1.53
CA GLU A 125 -33.36 -15.69 2.74
C GLU A 125 -32.40 -16.77 3.22
N LYS A 126 -31.12 -16.41 3.36
CA LYS A 126 -30.08 -17.28 3.88
C LYS A 126 -29.33 -16.61 5.01
N TRP A 127 -29.16 -17.34 6.11
CA TRP A 127 -28.28 -16.91 7.19
C TRP A 127 -26.85 -16.77 6.68
N CYS A 128 -26.35 -15.54 6.76
CA CYS A 128 -25.00 -15.18 6.41
C CYS A 128 -24.24 -14.82 7.68
N TYR A 129 -23.01 -15.31 7.77
CA TYR A 129 -22.10 -15.04 8.87
C TYR A 129 -20.85 -14.38 8.30
N ASN A 130 -20.63 -13.13 8.69
CA ASN A 130 -19.43 -12.37 8.37
C ASN A 130 -18.53 -12.34 9.61
N SER A 131 -17.23 -12.60 9.41
CA SER A 131 -16.22 -12.48 10.46
C SER A 131 -14.92 -11.89 9.94
N TYR A 132 -14.28 -11.11 10.79
CA TYR A 132 -12.93 -10.57 10.57
C TYR A 132 -12.12 -10.82 11.83
N TYR A 133 -11.01 -11.54 11.68
CA TYR A 133 -10.05 -11.72 12.75
C TYR A 133 -8.79 -10.93 12.37
N ILE A 134 -8.56 -9.81 13.06
CA ILE A 134 -7.45 -8.89 12.80
C ILE A 134 -6.67 -8.63 14.08
N ILE A 135 -5.35 -8.75 14.00
CA ILE A 135 -4.42 -8.32 15.04
C ILE A 135 -3.85 -6.96 14.64
N LEU A 136 -3.87 -6.02 15.57
CA LEU A 136 -3.42 -4.64 15.39
C LEU A 136 -2.19 -4.37 16.24
N GLY A 137 -1.21 -3.71 15.64
CA GLY A 137 -0.03 -3.19 16.32
C GLY A 137 0.35 -1.82 15.77
N GLU A 138 1.30 -1.16 16.41
CA GLU A 138 1.89 0.07 15.87
C GLU A 138 2.49 -0.21 14.48
N GLY A 139 2.03 0.51 13.47
CA GLY A 139 2.41 0.29 12.08
C GLY A 139 1.92 -1.00 11.41
N ILE A 140 1.07 -1.80 12.06
CA ILE A 140 0.76 -3.16 11.61
C ILE A 140 -0.74 -3.47 11.65
N ILE A 141 -1.22 -4.02 10.54
CA ILE A 141 -2.48 -4.78 10.45
C ILE A 141 -2.12 -6.22 10.07
N TYR A 142 -2.56 -7.19 10.86
CA TYR A 142 -2.34 -8.62 10.61
C TYR A 142 -3.67 -9.35 10.53
N ALA A 143 -4.10 -9.72 9.33
CA ALA A 143 -5.37 -10.39 9.08
C ALA A 143 -5.21 -11.91 9.21
N LYS A 144 -5.88 -12.51 10.20
CA LYS A 144 -5.92 -13.97 10.43
C LYS A 144 -7.03 -14.65 9.65
N ASP A 145 -8.22 -14.03 9.62
CA ASP A 145 -9.38 -14.58 8.93
C ASP A 145 -10.26 -13.46 8.37
N ILE A 146 -10.80 -13.72 7.18
CA ILE A 146 -11.71 -12.83 6.46
C ILE A 146 -12.81 -13.67 5.83
N LYS A 147 -13.96 -13.70 6.49
CA LYS A 147 -15.17 -14.31 5.97
C LYS A 147 -16.19 -13.22 5.71
N ARG A 148 -16.50 -13.02 4.44
CA ARG A 148 -17.45 -11.98 4.01
C ARG A 148 -18.38 -12.51 2.92
N THR A 149 -19.66 -12.56 3.23
CA THR A 149 -20.75 -12.77 2.27
C THR A 149 -21.28 -11.43 1.79
N ASP A 150 -21.56 -10.51 2.72
CA ASP A 150 -22.07 -9.17 2.50
C ASP A 150 -21.43 -8.16 3.49
N GLY A 151 -21.98 -6.95 3.59
CA GLY A 151 -21.45 -5.91 4.47
C GLY A 151 -20.12 -5.29 4.02
N PRO A 152 -19.51 -4.46 4.88
CA PRO A 152 -18.31 -3.70 4.54
C PRO A 152 -17.14 -4.62 4.19
N PRO A 153 -16.31 -4.28 3.19
CA PRO A 153 -15.15 -5.07 2.82
C PRO A 153 -14.02 -4.97 3.85
N PHE A 154 -13.06 -5.90 3.79
CA PHE A 154 -11.84 -5.87 4.62
C PHE A 154 -11.17 -4.50 4.62
N SER A 155 -11.06 -3.84 3.48
CA SER A 155 -10.42 -2.52 3.36
C SER A 155 -11.02 -1.48 4.31
N GLU A 156 -12.35 -1.45 4.46
CA GLU A 156 -13.01 -0.52 5.35
C GLU A 156 -12.93 -0.98 6.81
N ILE A 157 -13.12 -2.27 7.07
CA ILE A 157 -13.04 -2.85 8.43
C ILE A 157 -11.65 -2.63 9.03
N ALA A 158 -10.60 -2.98 8.28
CA ALA A 158 -9.22 -2.82 8.70
C ALA A 158 -8.87 -1.35 8.96
N THR A 159 -9.29 -0.44 8.06
CA THR A 159 -9.10 1.01 8.24
C THR A 159 -9.80 1.51 9.48
N ALA A 160 -11.07 1.17 9.69
CA ALA A 160 -11.85 1.61 10.86
C ALA A 160 -11.26 1.08 12.18
N LEU A 161 -10.77 -0.16 12.19
CA LEU A 161 -10.14 -0.79 13.35
C LEU A 161 -8.79 -0.15 13.69
N TYR A 162 -7.97 0.13 12.67
CA TYR A 162 -6.65 0.74 12.86
C TYR A 162 -6.75 2.21 13.30
N THR A 163 -7.55 3.00 12.58
CA THR A 163 -7.73 4.45 12.84
C THR A 163 -8.41 4.76 14.17
N ALA A 164 -9.14 3.80 14.74
CA ALA A 164 -9.68 3.95 16.09
C ALA A 164 -8.61 4.03 17.19
N ARG A 165 -7.33 3.75 16.87
CA ARG A 165 -6.24 3.69 17.87
C ARG A 165 -4.95 4.36 17.45
N SER A 166 -4.68 4.42 16.15
CA SER A 166 -3.43 4.95 15.61
C SER A 166 -3.72 5.87 14.44
N PRO A 167 -2.93 6.95 14.24
CA PRO A 167 -2.96 7.72 13.01
C PRO A 167 -2.71 6.81 11.81
N ILE A 168 -3.47 6.97 10.73
CA ILE A 168 -3.36 6.09 9.57
C ILE A 168 -1.96 6.18 8.92
N GLU A 169 -1.33 7.35 9.00
CA GLU A 169 0.03 7.65 8.54
C GLU A 169 1.10 6.81 9.26
N SER A 170 0.78 6.25 10.43
CA SER A 170 1.70 5.35 11.13
C SER A 170 1.71 3.93 10.55
N LEU A 171 0.74 3.56 9.71
CA LEU A 171 0.62 2.24 9.10
C LEU A 171 1.75 1.97 8.11
N LYS A 172 2.47 0.86 8.31
CA LYS A 172 3.61 0.45 7.47
C LYS A 172 3.40 -0.89 6.80
N HIS A 173 2.69 -1.81 7.46
CA HIS A 173 2.58 -3.19 6.98
C HIS A 173 1.16 -3.73 7.13
N VAL A 174 0.69 -4.39 6.06
CA VAL A 174 -0.51 -5.24 6.08
C VAL A 174 -0.10 -6.66 5.79
N TYR A 175 -0.45 -7.57 6.69
CA TYR A 175 -0.14 -8.98 6.59
C TYR A 175 -1.41 -9.80 6.41
N PHE A 176 -1.28 -10.92 5.69
CA PHE A 176 -2.29 -11.96 5.63
C PHE A 176 -1.68 -13.29 6.05
N ASP A 177 -2.28 -13.86 7.10
CA ASP A 177 -2.00 -15.19 7.62
C ASP A 177 -2.55 -16.26 6.66
N ASN A 178 -1.86 -17.39 6.61
CA ASN A 178 -2.32 -18.65 6.00
C ASN A 178 -3.28 -18.46 4.80
N VAL A 179 -2.76 -17.91 3.71
CA VAL A 179 -3.52 -17.49 2.55
C VAL A 179 -4.13 -18.71 1.85
N VAL A 180 -5.41 -18.96 2.15
CA VAL A 180 -6.24 -20.00 1.54
C VAL A 180 -7.14 -19.47 0.43
N ASN A 181 -7.22 -18.15 0.24
CA ASN A 181 -7.99 -17.54 -0.84
C ASN A 181 -7.54 -18.11 -2.20
N ALA A 182 -8.43 -18.82 -2.89
CA ALA A 182 -8.08 -19.60 -4.07
C ALA A 182 -7.47 -18.76 -5.20
N ASP A 183 -7.99 -17.56 -5.44
CA ASP A 183 -7.48 -16.64 -6.46
C ASP A 183 -6.03 -16.22 -6.16
N THR A 184 -5.79 -15.68 -4.96
CA THR A 184 -4.44 -15.24 -4.56
C THR A 184 -3.47 -16.41 -4.45
N LYS A 185 -3.86 -17.50 -3.79
CA LYS A 185 -3.02 -18.70 -3.62
C LYS A 185 -2.66 -19.33 -4.96
N ARG A 186 -3.60 -19.42 -5.90
CA ARG A 186 -3.34 -19.98 -7.24
C ARG A 186 -2.38 -19.09 -8.02
N PHE A 187 -2.56 -17.77 -7.97
CA PHE A 187 -1.63 -16.86 -8.64
C PHE A 187 -0.20 -17.03 -8.11
N VAL A 188 -0.02 -16.97 -6.79
CA VAL A 188 1.30 -17.12 -6.18
C VAL A 188 1.91 -18.49 -6.52
N SER A 189 1.22 -19.59 -6.22
CA SER A 189 1.80 -20.93 -6.36
C SER A 189 1.94 -21.43 -7.80
N LYS A 190 1.12 -20.96 -8.74
CA LYS A 190 1.08 -21.47 -10.12
C LYS A 190 1.54 -20.50 -11.19
N ARG A 191 1.72 -19.21 -10.87
CA ARG A 191 2.14 -18.18 -11.83
C ARG A 191 3.39 -17.43 -11.39
N LEU A 192 3.55 -17.15 -10.10
CA LEU A 192 4.77 -16.51 -9.59
C LEU A 192 5.89 -17.51 -9.31
N TYR A 193 5.57 -18.62 -8.64
CA TYR A 193 6.56 -19.63 -8.25
C TYR A 193 6.72 -20.70 -9.34
N THR A 194 7.17 -20.27 -10.52
CA THR A 194 7.32 -21.12 -11.70
C THR A 194 8.73 -21.05 -12.27
N ALA A 195 9.12 -22.10 -13.01
CA ALA A 195 10.48 -22.20 -13.57
C ALA A 195 10.79 -21.05 -14.52
N GLN A 196 9.76 -20.51 -15.20
CA GLN A 196 9.84 -19.33 -16.06
C GLN A 196 10.36 -18.09 -15.31
N ASN A 197 10.02 -17.95 -14.03
CA ASN A 197 10.52 -16.86 -13.20
C ASN A 197 11.83 -17.24 -12.47
N GLY A 198 12.47 -18.36 -12.83
CA GLY A 198 13.62 -18.92 -12.10
C GLY A 198 13.23 -19.51 -10.74
N LEU A 199 11.96 -19.86 -10.57
CA LEU A 199 11.38 -20.23 -9.28
C LEU A 199 10.71 -21.61 -9.31
N ALA A 200 10.51 -22.20 -8.14
CA ALA A 200 9.70 -23.38 -7.95
C ALA A 200 8.88 -23.20 -6.67
N TRP A 201 7.63 -23.66 -6.70
CA TRP A 201 6.84 -23.75 -5.48
C TRP A 201 7.47 -24.80 -4.57
N SER A 202 7.96 -24.39 -3.41
CA SER A 202 8.42 -25.31 -2.38
C SER A 202 8.10 -24.72 -1.00
N PRO A 203 7.61 -25.55 -0.08
CA PRO A 203 7.31 -25.14 1.28
C PRO A 203 8.60 -24.93 2.10
N TYR A 204 9.78 -24.98 1.51
CA TYR A 204 11.05 -24.66 2.17
C TYR A 204 11.72 -23.42 1.59
N ARG A 205 11.03 -22.70 0.69
CA ARG A 205 11.61 -21.57 -0.05
C ARG A 205 11.66 -20.30 0.80
N PRO A 206 12.68 -19.46 0.55
CA PRO A 206 12.84 -18.21 1.28
C PRO A 206 11.74 -17.20 0.93
N ILE A 207 11.74 -16.13 1.71
CA ILE A 207 10.98 -14.90 1.49
C ILE A 207 11.28 -14.35 0.09
N MET A 208 10.24 -14.07 -0.68
CA MET A 208 10.35 -13.40 -1.97
C MET A 208 9.81 -11.98 -1.87
N VAL A 209 10.51 -11.04 -2.49
CA VAL A 209 10.17 -9.62 -2.49
C VAL A 209 9.86 -9.18 -3.93
N TRP A 210 8.64 -8.73 -4.14
CA TRP A 210 8.11 -8.25 -5.42
C TRP A 210 8.03 -6.73 -5.36
N LYS A 211 8.96 -6.06 -6.05
CA LYS A 211 9.13 -4.62 -5.96
C LYS A 211 8.08 -3.89 -6.79
N TYR A 212 7.72 -2.69 -6.34
CA TYR A 212 6.88 -1.78 -7.09
C TYR A 212 7.32 -1.64 -8.56
N GLY A 213 6.34 -1.64 -9.47
CA GLY A 213 6.58 -1.44 -10.89
C GLY A 213 7.06 -2.68 -11.65
N THR A 214 7.08 -3.88 -11.06
CA THR A 214 7.33 -5.12 -11.81
C THR A 214 6.02 -5.82 -12.21
N ALA A 215 6.12 -6.75 -13.16
CA ALA A 215 4.98 -7.54 -13.62
C ALA A 215 4.37 -8.39 -12.49
N GLU A 216 5.22 -8.96 -11.63
CA GLU A 216 4.81 -9.79 -10.48
C GLU A 216 4.06 -8.97 -9.44
N TYR A 217 4.58 -7.77 -9.17
CA TYR A 217 3.95 -6.82 -8.26
C TYR A 217 2.56 -6.43 -8.77
N GLN A 218 2.44 -6.06 -10.05
CA GLN A 218 1.15 -5.77 -10.65
C GLN A 218 0.22 -6.99 -10.59
N GLY A 219 0.72 -8.18 -10.95
CA GLY A 219 -0.04 -9.41 -10.81
C GLY A 219 -0.57 -9.65 -9.39
N LEU A 220 0.22 -9.36 -8.35
CA LEU A 220 -0.18 -9.46 -6.95
C LEU A 220 -1.27 -8.44 -6.59
N LEU A 221 -1.16 -7.19 -7.02
CA LEU A 221 -2.22 -6.19 -6.86
C LEU A 221 -3.50 -6.58 -7.63
N GLY A 222 -3.35 -7.38 -8.68
CA GLY A 222 -4.40 -8.02 -9.44
C GLY A 222 -5.27 -9.00 -8.67
N THR A 223 -4.69 -9.70 -7.70
CA THR A 223 -5.34 -10.73 -6.90
C THR A 223 -6.40 -10.17 -5.94
N ARG A 224 -7.25 -11.04 -5.39
CA ARG A 224 -8.29 -10.66 -4.43
C ARG A 224 -7.75 -10.03 -3.14
N LEU A 225 -6.65 -10.54 -2.58
CA LEU A 225 -6.03 -9.93 -1.40
C LEU A 225 -5.26 -8.65 -1.75
N GLY A 226 -4.56 -8.62 -2.89
CA GLY A 226 -3.93 -7.39 -3.38
C GLY A 226 -4.92 -6.26 -3.58
N LYS A 227 -6.05 -6.54 -4.26
CA LYS A 227 -7.18 -5.63 -4.40
C LYS A 227 -7.68 -5.09 -3.06
N ALA A 228 -7.79 -5.95 -2.05
CA ALA A 228 -8.23 -5.54 -0.71
C ALA A 228 -7.29 -4.52 -0.07
N VAL A 229 -5.97 -4.69 -0.22
CA VAL A 229 -4.98 -3.72 0.28
C VAL A 229 -4.95 -2.45 -0.55
N VAL A 230 -5.00 -2.54 -1.89
CA VAL A 230 -5.11 -1.36 -2.75
C VAL A 230 -6.32 -0.51 -2.35
N TYR A 231 -7.49 -1.14 -2.17
CA TYR A 231 -8.71 -0.43 -1.82
C TYR A 231 -8.63 0.17 -0.42
N MET A 232 -7.89 -0.47 0.49
CA MET A 232 -7.58 0.10 1.79
C MET A 232 -6.70 1.34 1.64
N VAL A 233 -5.61 1.29 0.87
CA VAL A 233 -4.73 2.44 0.64
C VAL A 233 -5.51 3.61 0.02
N LEU A 234 -6.29 3.35 -1.02
CA LEU A 234 -7.13 4.36 -1.69
C LEU A 234 -8.23 4.94 -0.79
N GLY A 235 -8.76 4.13 0.13
CA GLY A 235 -9.80 4.55 1.06
C GLY A 235 -9.24 5.24 2.32
N ALA A 236 -8.01 4.94 2.72
CA ALA A 236 -7.45 5.36 4.00
C ALA A 236 -6.51 6.58 3.86
N PHE A 237 -5.90 6.78 2.70
CA PHE A 237 -4.99 7.89 2.43
C PHE A 237 -5.50 8.76 1.26
N PRO A 238 -5.18 10.07 1.24
CA PRO A 238 -5.35 10.85 0.03
C PRO A 238 -4.55 10.22 -1.12
N ARG A 239 -5.13 10.13 -2.32
CA ARG A 239 -4.46 9.55 -3.49
C ARG A 239 -3.15 10.28 -3.81
N GLY A 240 -2.15 9.55 -4.30
CA GLY A 240 -0.83 10.09 -4.58
C GLY A 240 0.01 10.43 -3.33
N THR A 241 -0.43 10.08 -2.12
CA THR A 241 0.36 10.33 -0.89
C THR A 241 1.07 9.10 -0.36
N HIS A 242 0.45 7.93 -0.49
CA HIS A 242 1.00 6.65 -0.05
C HIS A 242 0.84 5.59 -1.13
N TYR A 243 1.74 4.64 -1.16
CA TYR A 243 1.75 3.55 -2.12
C TYR A 243 2.21 2.25 -1.47
N ILE A 244 1.93 1.14 -2.15
CA ILE A 244 2.45 -0.17 -1.75
C ILE A 244 3.84 -0.29 -2.39
N SER A 245 4.92 -0.15 -1.60
CA SER A 245 6.29 -0.13 -2.12
C SER A 245 6.79 -1.50 -2.56
N LYS A 246 6.30 -2.56 -1.91
CA LYS A 246 6.58 -3.95 -2.27
C LYS A 246 5.54 -4.88 -1.67
N VAL A 247 5.41 -6.04 -2.30
CA VAL A 247 4.67 -7.18 -1.78
C VAL A 247 5.67 -8.29 -1.46
N VAL A 248 5.51 -8.95 -0.33
CA VAL A 248 6.39 -10.00 0.13
C VAL A 248 5.58 -11.28 0.32
N THR A 249 6.05 -12.37 -0.26
CA THR A 249 5.46 -13.71 -0.09
C THR A 249 6.44 -14.58 0.67
N PHE A 250 5.98 -15.24 1.72
CA PHE A 250 6.83 -16.09 2.55
C PHE A 250 6.08 -17.35 2.99
N THR A 251 6.84 -18.44 3.14
CA THR A 251 6.32 -19.75 3.50
C THR A 251 7.42 -20.54 4.22
N GLY A 252 7.01 -21.64 4.85
CA GLY A 252 7.89 -22.73 5.26
C GLY A 252 7.87 -23.08 6.73
N PRO A 253 8.85 -23.85 7.23
CA PRO A 253 8.76 -24.46 8.56
C PRO A 253 8.52 -23.44 9.67
N ALA A 254 9.21 -22.30 9.60
CA ALA A 254 9.07 -21.18 10.53
C ALA A 254 7.67 -20.53 10.49
N TYR A 255 6.86 -20.84 9.47
CA TYR A 255 5.55 -20.26 9.18
C TYR A 255 4.45 -21.34 9.04
N GLY A 256 4.65 -22.52 9.64
CA GLY A 256 3.70 -23.62 9.62
C GLY A 256 3.41 -24.18 8.23
N TYR A 257 4.33 -24.03 7.28
CA TYR A 257 4.21 -24.44 5.87
C TYR A 257 3.07 -23.74 5.09
N ALA A 258 2.45 -22.72 5.67
CA ALA A 258 1.41 -21.95 5.03
C ALA A 258 2.00 -20.84 4.14
N LEU A 259 1.21 -20.33 3.20
CA LEU A 259 1.55 -19.14 2.41
C LEU A 259 1.13 -17.91 3.20
N HIS A 260 2.02 -16.93 3.33
CA HIS A 260 1.74 -15.65 3.95
C HIS A 260 2.11 -14.51 3.02
N LEU A 261 1.41 -13.39 3.15
CA LEU A 261 1.66 -12.17 2.38
C LEU A 261 1.90 -11.00 3.32
N ARG A 262 2.81 -10.10 2.92
CA ARG A 262 2.97 -8.77 3.51
C ARG A 262 2.98 -7.72 2.41
N PHE A 263 2.28 -6.62 2.64
CA PHE A 263 2.28 -5.42 1.81
C PHE A 263 2.91 -4.30 2.61
N ASP A 264 3.96 -3.71 2.06
CA ASP A 264 4.65 -2.58 2.69
C ASP A 264 4.08 -1.28 2.12
N ILE A 265 3.62 -0.39 3.00
CA ILE A 265 3.00 0.89 2.67
C ILE A 265 3.96 1.99 3.08
N GLU A 266 4.26 2.88 2.14
CA GLU A 266 5.18 3.99 2.33
C GLU A 266 4.57 5.27 1.76
N PRO A 267 4.94 6.45 2.29
CA PRO A 267 4.65 7.70 1.61
C PRO A 267 5.40 7.75 0.27
N PHE A 268 4.80 8.37 -0.75
CA PHE A 268 5.52 8.61 -2.00
C PHE A 268 6.76 9.48 -1.75
N PRO A 269 7.93 9.15 -2.34
CA PRO A 269 9.11 9.98 -2.22
C PRO A 269 8.87 11.40 -2.71
N VAL A 270 9.41 12.39 -1.99
CA VAL A 270 9.39 13.79 -2.45
C VAL A 270 10.17 13.87 -3.76
N GLY A 271 9.52 14.31 -4.84
CA GLY A 271 10.14 14.47 -6.16
C GLY A 271 9.84 13.36 -7.17
N TRP A 272 9.15 12.28 -6.79
CA TRP A 272 8.45 11.46 -7.77
C TRP A 272 7.33 12.31 -8.37
N GLY A 273 7.44 12.60 -9.68
CA GLY A 273 6.61 13.57 -10.39
C GLY A 273 5.13 13.39 -10.03
N ARG A 274 4.61 14.33 -9.24
CA ARG A 274 3.18 14.45 -9.03
C ARG A 274 2.62 14.86 -10.38
N LEU A 275 1.71 14.09 -10.95
CA LEU A 275 0.83 14.61 -12.00
C LEU A 275 -0.08 15.65 -11.33
N VAL A 276 0.45 16.86 -11.09
CA VAL A 276 -0.28 18.01 -10.52
C VAL A 276 -1.23 18.59 -11.55
#